data_AF-T1AFW1-F1
#
_entry.id   AF-T1AFW1-F1
#
_cell.length_a   1.000
_cell.length_b   1.000
_cell.length_c   1.000
_cell.angle_alpha   90.00
_cell.angle_beta   90.00
_cell.angle_gamma   90.00
#
_symmetry.space_group_name_H-M   'P 1'
#
loop_
_entity.id
_entity.type
_entity.pdbx_description
1 polymer ?
#
loop_
_entity_poly.entity_id
_entity_poly.type
_entity_poly.pdbx_seq_one_letter_code
_entity_poly.pdbx_strand_id
1 'polypeptide(L)'
;GLQPYRFGRVVSLPFPAPGFAPRSPFEQVAANRARDLHTLVLLDLRPDEGRYLSATAALRAFADARPPFSADLAVAVAARVGRADAAGWFGPLGILAGLDFGPPLHAVVVPASLHFEEAEALERFRVR
;
A
#
# COMPACT_ATOMS: atom_id res chain seq x y z
N GLY A 1 2.81 13.87 -4.11
CA GLY A 1 4.12 13.58 -3.51
C GLY A 1 4.91 12.78 -4.51
N LEU A 2 4.40 11.60 -4.84
CA LEU A 2 4.92 10.76 -5.92
C LEU A 2 4.53 11.30 -7.31
N GLN A 3 5.37 11.03 -8.30
CA GLN A 3 5.21 11.42 -9.69
C GLN A 3 4.21 10.48 -10.39
N PRO A 4 3.05 10.99 -10.90
CA PRO A 4 2.00 10.14 -11.46
C PRO A 4 2.43 9.27 -12.64
N TYR A 5 3.35 9.75 -13.48
CA TYR A 5 3.84 9.03 -14.66
C TYR A 5 4.81 7.87 -14.32
N ARG A 6 5.29 7.79 -13.07
CA ARG A 6 6.10 6.66 -12.58
C ARG A 6 5.25 5.57 -11.94
N PHE A 7 3.92 5.69 -11.97
CA PHE A 7 3.05 4.59 -11.57
C PHE A 7 2.94 3.55 -12.68
N GLY A 8 3.17 2.30 -12.31
CA GLY A 8 2.92 1.15 -13.17
C GLY A 8 1.44 0.75 -13.13
N ARG A 9 1.20 -0.53 -13.42
CA ARG A 9 -0.15 -1.09 -13.36
C ARG A 9 -0.74 -0.94 -11.97
N VAL A 10 -1.96 -0.41 -11.87
CA VAL A 10 -2.75 -0.41 -10.62
C VAL A 10 -3.14 -1.85 -10.28
N VAL A 11 -2.98 -2.21 -9.01
CA VAL A 11 -3.25 -3.56 -8.49
C VAL A 11 -4.41 -3.50 -7.51
N SER A 12 -5.28 -4.51 -7.54
CA SER A 12 -6.33 -4.68 -6.52
C SER A 12 -6.00 -5.88 -5.63
N LEU A 13 -6.04 -5.68 -4.32
CA LEU A 13 -5.85 -6.73 -3.32
C LEU A 13 -7.22 -7.20 -2.80
N PRO A 14 -7.65 -8.43 -3.11
CA PRO A 14 -8.94 -8.96 -2.66
C PRO A 14 -8.93 -9.33 -1.18
N PHE A 15 -10.12 -9.52 -0.59
CA PHE A 15 -10.21 -10.11 0.74
C PHE A 15 -9.57 -11.50 0.81
N PRO A 16 -8.83 -11.83 1.88
CA PRO A 16 -8.42 -13.21 2.12
C PRO A 16 -9.66 -14.08 2.37
N ALA A 17 -9.69 -15.26 1.77
CA ALA A 17 -10.73 -16.25 2.03
C ALA A 17 -10.12 -17.66 2.16
N PRO A 18 -10.73 -18.57 2.94
CA PRO A 18 -10.27 -19.95 3.04
C PRO A 18 -10.14 -20.60 1.66
N GLY A 19 -8.97 -21.17 1.36
CA GLY A 19 -8.68 -21.77 0.05
C GLY A 19 -8.44 -20.76 -1.09
N PHE A 20 -8.49 -19.45 -0.82
CA PHE A 20 -8.24 -18.40 -1.79
C PHE A 20 -7.05 -17.53 -1.36
N ALA A 21 -5.87 -17.91 -1.85
CA ALA A 21 -4.61 -17.19 -1.66
C ALA A 21 -4.10 -16.67 -3.01
N PRO A 22 -4.66 -15.56 -3.52
CA PRO A 22 -4.28 -15.03 -4.82
C PRO A 22 -2.85 -14.49 -4.78
N ARG A 23 -1.96 -15.10 -5.56
CA ARG A 23 -0.56 -14.64 -5.72
C ARG A 23 -0.43 -13.47 -6.69
N SER A 24 -1.39 -13.32 -7.60
CA SER A 24 -1.32 -12.36 -8.70
C SER A 24 -1.19 -10.89 -8.27
N PRO A 25 -1.79 -10.39 -7.17
CA PRO A 25 -1.56 -9.00 -6.75
C PRO A 25 -0.10 -8.79 -6.34
N PHE A 26 0.48 -9.71 -5.58
CA PHE A 26 1.87 -9.66 -5.13
C PHE A 26 2.86 -9.74 -6.30
N GLU A 27 2.61 -10.66 -7.25
CA GLU A 27 3.40 -10.78 -8.48
C GLU A 27 3.36 -9.51 -9.32
N GLN A 28 2.21 -8.85 -9.42
CA GLN A 28 2.06 -7.59 -10.16
C GLN A 28 2.81 -6.43 -9.48
N VAL A 29 2.72 -6.31 -8.15
CA VAL A 29 3.51 -5.30 -7.42
C VAL A 29 5.00 -5.56 -7.59
N ALA A 30 5.44 -6.81 -7.48
CA ALA A 30 6.83 -7.20 -7.72
C ALA A 30 7.27 -6.87 -9.16
N ALA A 31 6.40 -7.10 -10.15
CA ALA A 31 6.67 -6.81 -11.55
C ALA A 31 6.80 -5.30 -11.84
N ASN A 32 5.99 -4.45 -11.20
CA ASN A 32 6.17 -3.00 -11.27
C ASN A 32 7.49 -2.56 -10.62
N ARG A 33 7.80 -3.10 -9.43
CA ARG A 33 9.04 -2.79 -8.72
C ARG A 33 10.29 -3.19 -9.50
N ALA A 34 10.26 -4.35 -10.17
CA ALA A 34 11.34 -4.79 -11.06
C ALA A 34 11.56 -3.86 -12.27
N ARG A 35 10.57 -3.04 -12.61
CA ARG A 35 10.62 -2.01 -13.67
C ARG A 35 10.83 -0.60 -13.11
N ASP A 36 11.12 -0.48 -11.83
CA ASP A 36 11.28 0.80 -11.12
C ASP A 36 10.05 1.72 -11.22
N LEU A 37 8.86 1.12 -11.10
CA LEU A 37 7.56 1.82 -11.11
C LEU A 37 6.87 1.73 -9.74
N HIS A 38 6.28 2.84 -9.28
CA HIS A 38 5.41 2.83 -8.11
C HIS A 38 4.15 2.00 -8.39
N THR A 39 3.58 1.40 -7.36
CA THR A 39 2.33 0.68 -7.48
C THR A 39 1.29 1.27 -6.56
N LEU A 40 0.16 1.70 -7.12
CA LEU A 40 -1.05 1.96 -6.36
C LEU A 40 -1.78 0.63 -6.16
N VAL A 41 -1.96 0.25 -4.90
CA VAL A 41 -2.69 -0.96 -4.49
C VAL A 41 -4.03 -0.53 -3.90
N LEU A 42 -5.09 -0.80 -4.66
CA LEU A 42 -6.47 -0.62 -4.24
C LEU A 42 -6.89 -1.81 -3.37
N LEU A 43 -7.63 -1.54 -2.30
CA LEU A 43 -8.05 -2.55 -1.34
C LEU A 43 -9.52 -2.90 -1.56
N ASP A 44 -9.83 -4.18 -1.47
CA ASP A 44 -11.19 -4.69 -1.70
C ASP A 44 -12.21 -4.06 -0.75
N LEU A 45 -13.44 -3.92 -1.25
CA LEU A 45 -14.53 -3.32 -0.50
C LEU A 45 -15.86 -3.95 -0.91
N ARG A 46 -16.72 -4.17 0.08
CA ARG A 46 -18.09 -4.64 -0.05
C ARG A 46 -18.99 -3.70 0.73
N PRO A 47 -19.41 -2.57 0.13
CA PRO A 47 -20.13 -1.51 0.82
C PRO A 47 -21.45 -2.00 1.40
N ASP A 48 -22.15 -2.88 0.68
CA ASP A 48 -23.43 -3.46 1.07
C ASP A 48 -23.32 -4.34 2.34
N GLU A 49 -22.13 -4.93 2.56
CA GLU A 49 -21.81 -5.72 3.76
C GLU A 49 -21.13 -4.86 4.85
N GLY A 50 -20.85 -3.58 4.60
CA GLY A 50 -20.06 -2.72 5.49
C GLY A 50 -18.60 -3.17 5.66
N ARG A 51 -18.06 -3.97 4.72
CA ARG A 51 -16.73 -4.57 4.83
C ARG A 51 -15.74 -3.86 3.92
N TYR A 52 -14.62 -3.44 4.49
CA TYR A 52 -13.55 -2.76 3.80
C TYR A 52 -12.21 -3.35 4.22
N LEU A 53 -11.37 -3.72 3.26
CA LEU A 53 -10.05 -4.25 3.57
C LEU A 53 -9.18 -3.10 4.11
N SER A 54 -8.66 -3.27 5.33
CA SER A 54 -7.81 -2.25 5.95
C SER A 54 -6.39 -2.28 5.39
N ALA A 55 -5.70 -1.14 5.40
CA ALA A 55 -4.28 -1.10 5.04
C ALA A 55 -3.43 -1.97 5.97
N THR A 56 -3.75 -2.05 7.26
CA THR A 56 -3.06 -2.94 8.21
C THR A 56 -3.13 -4.40 7.75
N ALA A 57 -4.31 -4.89 7.37
CA ALA A 57 -4.48 -6.25 6.88
C ALA A 57 -3.74 -6.47 5.54
N ALA A 58 -3.81 -5.49 4.64
CA ALA A 58 -3.10 -5.54 3.37
C ALA A 58 -1.57 -5.61 3.55
N LEU A 59 -1.00 -4.75 4.41
CA LEU A 59 0.43 -4.71 4.69
C LEU A 59 0.93 -5.99 5.37
N ARG A 60 0.14 -6.58 6.27
CA ARG A 60 0.44 -7.91 6.83
C ARG A 60 0.49 -8.98 5.74
N ALA A 61 -0.46 -8.98 4.81
CA ALA A 61 -0.44 -9.90 3.68
C ALA A 61 0.82 -9.72 2.80
N PHE A 62 1.28 -8.48 2.59
CA PHE A 62 2.57 -8.22 1.91
C PHE A 62 3.76 -8.76 2.71
N ALA A 63 3.78 -8.57 4.04
CA ALA A 63 4.85 -9.09 4.89
C ALA A 63 4.89 -10.63 4.90
N ASP A 64 3.73 -11.28 4.88
CA ASP A 64 3.59 -12.74 4.88
C ASP A 64 3.94 -13.35 3.52
N ALA A 65 3.76 -12.62 2.42
CA ALA A 65 4.05 -13.10 1.06
C ALA A 65 5.55 -13.41 0.80
N ARG A 66 6.48 -12.91 1.64
CA ARG A 66 7.94 -13.11 1.51
C ARG A 66 8.45 -12.58 0.13
N PRO A 67 9.74 -12.73 -0.29
CA PRO A 67 10.38 -11.84 -1.28
C PRO A 67 9.55 -11.48 -2.53
N PRO A 68 9.60 -10.21 -2.99
CA PRO A 68 10.56 -9.17 -2.63
C PRO A 68 10.13 -8.23 -1.48
N PHE A 69 9.09 -8.56 -0.71
CA PHE A 69 8.56 -7.69 0.35
C PHE A 69 9.30 -7.92 1.68
N SER A 70 10.37 -7.17 1.92
CA SER A 70 11.09 -7.19 3.21
C SER A 70 10.45 -6.23 4.23
N ALA A 71 10.74 -6.42 5.52
CA ALA A 71 10.27 -5.53 6.57
C ALA A 71 10.75 -4.07 6.40
N ASP A 72 11.93 -3.88 5.79
CA ASP A 72 12.51 -2.56 5.52
C ASP A 72 11.99 -1.91 4.24
N LEU A 73 11.13 -2.61 3.47
CA LEU A 73 10.54 -2.06 2.27
C LEU A 73 9.73 -0.81 2.62
N ALA A 74 10.13 0.34 2.06
CA ALA A 74 9.35 1.56 2.20
C ALA A 74 7.98 1.40 1.52
N VAL A 75 6.92 1.73 2.24
CA VAL A 75 5.52 1.71 1.77
C VAL A 75 4.80 2.95 2.28
N ALA A 76 3.76 3.36 1.58
CA ALA A 76 2.87 4.42 2.02
C ALA A 76 1.43 3.92 2.15
N VAL A 77 0.68 4.54 3.04
CA VAL A 77 -0.76 4.36 3.20
C VAL A 77 -1.43 5.72 3.03
N ALA A 78 -2.50 5.76 2.26
CA ALA A 78 -3.38 6.92 2.17
C ALA A 78 -4.78 6.50 2.65
N ALA A 79 -5.32 7.26 3.61
CA ALA A 79 -6.65 7.03 4.15
C ALA A 79 -7.56 8.21 3.84
N ARG A 80 -8.82 7.90 3.49
CA ARG A 80 -9.92 8.86 3.36
C ARG A 80 -9.60 10.03 2.43
N VAL A 81 -8.84 9.77 1.37
CA VAL A 81 -8.45 10.78 0.37
C VAL A 81 -9.70 11.47 -0.17
N GLY A 82 -9.69 12.80 -0.21
CA GLY A 82 -10.83 13.62 -0.63
C GLY A 82 -11.77 14.04 0.52
N ARG A 83 -11.52 13.59 1.75
CA ARG A 83 -12.25 14.04 2.96
C ARG A 83 -11.42 15.00 3.79
N ALA A 84 -12.09 15.75 4.68
CA ALA A 84 -11.43 16.67 5.63
C ALA A 84 -10.50 15.96 6.61
N ASP A 85 -10.79 14.69 6.93
CA ASP A 85 -10.02 13.81 7.81
C ASP A 85 -9.08 12.85 7.06
N ALA A 86 -8.70 13.22 5.83
CA ALA A 86 -7.69 12.50 5.05
C ALA A 86 -6.34 12.48 5.76
N ALA A 87 -5.66 11.34 5.73
CA ALA A 87 -4.35 11.17 6.36
C ALA A 87 -3.44 10.25 5.53
N GLY A 88 -2.14 10.42 5.69
CA GLY A 88 -1.13 9.65 5.00
C GLY A 88 -0.01 9.21 5.94
N TRP A 89 0.56 8.04 5.67
CA TRP A 89 1.69 7.47 6.39
C TRP A 89 2.72 6.94 5.40
N PHE A 90 3.99 7.01 5.77
CA PHE A 90 5.10 6.52 4.99
C PHE A 90 6.16 5.92 5.91
N GLY A 91 6.72 4.77 5.55
CA GLY A 91 7.79 4.15 6.32
C GLY A 91 7.99 2.67 6.00
N PRO A 92 8.77 1.96 6.83
CA PRO A 92 9.04 0.53 6.64
C PRO A 92 7.77 -0.32 6.75
N LEU A 93 7.63 -1.30 5.88
CA LEU A 93 6.53 -2.27 5.85
C LEU A 93 6.32 -2.92 7.23
N GLY A 94 7.41 -3.32 7.89
CA GLY A 94 7.35 -3.97 9.21
C GLY A 94 6.74 -3.08 10.30
N ILE A 95 6.95 -1.77 10.22
CA ILE A 95 6.37 -0.80 11.16
C ILE A 95 4.90 -0.56 10.79
N LEU A 96 4.62 -0.22 9.54
CA LEU A 96 3.26 0.16 9.12
C LEU A 96 2.27 -1.03 9.20
N ALA A 97 2.73 -2.28 9.07
CA ALA A 97 1.91 -3.47 9.27
C ALA A 97 1.38 -3.63 10.72
N GLY A 98 1.97 -2.90 11.68
CA GLY A 98 1.56 -2.85 13.08
C GLY A 98 0.62 -1.70 13.44
N LEU A 99 0.37 -0.75 12.53
CA LEU A 99 -0.40 0.47 12.83
C LEU A 99 -1.88 0.33 12.51
N ASP A 100 -2.70 1.14 13.18
CA ASP A 100 -4.09 1.41 12.80
C ASP A 100 -4.18 2.75 12.08
N PHE A 101 -4.82 2.75 10.91
CA PHE A 101 -4.99 3.92 10.04
C PHE A 101 -6.38 4.58 10.18
N GLY A 102 -7.18 4.07 11.10
CA GLY A 102 -8.54 4.53 11.38
C GLY A 102 -9.56 3.93 10.41
N PRO A 103 -10.72 4.59 10.24
CA PRO A 103 -11.79 4.06 9.41
C PRO A 103 -11.46 4.14 7.90
N PRO A 104 -12.07 3.26 7.09
CA PRO A 104 -11.91 3.23 5.63
C PRO A 104 -12.34 4.55 4.96
N LEU A 105 -11.99 4.82 3.70
CA LEU A 105 -11.27 3.94 2.75
C LEU A 105 -9.75 4.08 2.86
N HIS A 106 -9.05 2.99 2.56
CA HIS A 106 -7.60 2.93 2.54
C HIS A 106 -7.06 2.52 1.17
N ALA A 107 -5.90 3.05 0.81
CA ALA A 107 -5.08 2.58 -0.30
C ALA A 107 -3.63 2.43 0.17
N VAL A 108 -2.93 1.47 -0.42
CA VAL A 108 -1.48 1.26 -0.17
C VAL A 108 -0.72 1.68 -1.42
N VAL A 109 0.44 2.29 -1.22
CA VAL A 109 1.39 2.56 -2.31
C VAL A 109 2.70 1.87 -2.00
N VAL A 110 3.19 1.07 -2.94
CA VAL A 110 4.53 0.49 -2.90
C VAL A 110 5.40 1.29 -3.86
N PRO A 111 6.24 2.21 -3.36
CA PRO A 111 7.08 3.01 -4.21
C PRO A 111 8.22 2.20 -4.86
N ALA A 112 8.64 2.65 -6.04
CA ALA A 112 9.93 2.34 -6.65
C ALA A 112 11.07 3.12 -5.98
N SER A 113 12.23 3.22 -6.63
CA SER A 113 13.23 4.21 -6.23
C SER A 113 12.61 5.61 -6.19
N LEU A 114 12.88 6.37 -5.14
CA LEU A 114 12.32 7.71 -4.97
C LEU A 114 13.27 8.73 -5.59
N HIS A 115 12.73 9.63 -6.40
CA HIS A 115 13.43 10.88 -6.73
C HIS A 115 13.55 11.75 -5.47
N PHE A 116 14.55 12.64 -5.40
CA PHE A 116 14.78 13.44 -4.18
C PHE A 116 13.56 14.28 -3.78
N GLU A 117 12.85 14.86 -4.76
CA GLU A 117 11.60 15.60 -4.52
C GLU A 117 10.48 14.71 -3.99
N GLU A 118 10.40 13.47 -4.46
CA GLU A 118 9.41 12.51 -3.97
C GLU A 118 9.71 12.13 -2.51
N ALA A 119 10.98 11.88 -2.19
CA ALA A 119 11.43 11.57 -0.85
C ALA A 119 11.16 12.73 0.12
N GLU A 120 11.50 13.96 -0.27
CA GLU A 120 11.21 15.17 0.50
C GLU A 120 9.70 15.34 0.72
N ALA A 121 8.90 15.18 -0.34
CA ALA A 121 7.45 15.30 -0.26
C ALA A 121 6.78 14.22 0.62
N LEU A 122 7.44 13.07 0.82
CA LEU A 122 6.97 11.97 1.66
C LEU A 122 7.39 12.12 3.13
N GLU A 123 8.39 12.93 3.44
CA GLU A 123 8.90 13.10 4.81
C GLU A 123 7.82 13.60 5.79
N ARG A 124 6.89 14.44 5.32
CA ARG A 124 5.73 14.90 6.13
C ARG A 124 4.77 13.79 6.55
N PHE A 125 4.83 12.62 5.90
CA PHE A 125 4.00 11.45 6.23
C PHE A 125 4.81 10.39 6.98
N ARG A 126 6.09 10.63 7.26
CA ARG A 126 6.97 9.63 7.84
C ARG A 126 6.51 9.25 9.25
N VAL A 127 6.34 7.96 9.49
CA VAL A 127 6.12 7.44 10.85
C VAL A 127 7.39 7.62 11.67
N ARG A 128 7.24 8.15 12.88
CA ARG A 128 8.33 8.34 13.85
C ARG A 128 8.41 7.18 14.81
#